data_AF-A0A2T4DFB1-F1
#
_entry.id   AF-A0A2T4DFB1-F1
#
_cell.length_a   1.000
_cell.length_b   1.000
_cell.length_c   1.000
_cell.angle_alpha   90.00
_cell.angle_beta   90.00
_cell.angle_gamma   90.00
#
_symmetry.space_group_name_H-M   'P 1'
#
loop_
_entity.id
_entity.type
_entity.pdbx_description
1 polymer ?
#
loop_
_entity_poly.entity_id
_entity_poly.type
_entity_poly.pdbx_seq_one_letter_code
_entity_poly.pdbx_strand_id
1 'polypeptide(L)'
;MHSDSSFSELVKEFDRKGWLTGYNCVVFKDGSIRALCRWDRFGNHALPHNGHSLGIALQGNFETNASVPYSNHNGKYGIQSPTDKQIDSLSRVTALWAILHNVPLKFEIENGGKVVGIIPHNAIANKACPGNNFPYQAFKLKVEQYHKLWNGDEGFKEALEVFKTMPYVMP
;
A
#
# COMPACT_ATOMS: atom_id res chain seq x y z
N MET A 1 0.47 -11.14 8.04
CA MET A 1 0.17 -12.16 7.00
C MET A 1 1.42 -13.00 6.83
N HIS A 2 1.32 -14.31 6.60
CA HIS A 2 2.53 -15.09 6.25
C HIS A 2 2.96 -14.72 4.83
N SER A 3 4.26 -14.59 4.56
CA SER A 3 4.75 -14.20 3.23
C SER A 3 4.54 -15.24 2.12
N ASP A 4 4.05 -16.42 2.48
CA ASP A 4 3.85 -17.56 1.56
C ASP A 4 2.37 -17.97 1.52
N SER A 5 1.47 -17.21 2.16
CA SER A 5 0.02 -17.43 2.06
C SER A 5 -0.45 -17.26 0.61
N SER A 6 -1.25 -18.17 0.08
CA SER A 6 -1.84 -18.01 -1.24
C SER A 6 -2.82 -16.82 -1.28
N PHE A 7 -3.18 -16.38 -2.48
CA PHE A 7 -4.23 -15.38 -2.66
C PHE A 7 -5.58 -15.84 -2.07
N SER A 8 -5.91 -17.13 -2.18
CA SER A 8 -7.15 -17.67 -1.58
C SER A 8 -7.15 -17.56 -0.05
N GLU A 9 -6.01 -17.79 0.62
CA GLU A 9 -5.92 -17.63 2.07
C GLU A 9 -6.02 -16.17 2.51
N LEU A 10 -5.51 -15.25 1.69
CA LEU A 10 -5.69 -13.82 1.91
C LEU A 10 -7.17 -13.41 1.81
N VAL A 11 -7.89 -13.89 0.81
CA VAL A 11 -9.32 -13.59 0.65
C VAL A 11 -10.12 -14.11 1.85
N LYS A 12 -9.86 -15.34 2.30
CA LYS A 12 -10.50 -15.91 3.50
C LYS A 12 -10.28 -15.05 4.76
N GLU A 13 -9.15 -14.35 4.86
CA GLU A 13 -8.87 -13.46 6.00
C GLU A 13 -9.76 -12.21 5.99
N PHE A 14 -10.13 -11.70 4.80
CA PHE A 14 -11.10 -10.61 4.69
C PHE A 14 -12.51 -11.09 5.05
N ASP A 15 -12.90 -12.27 4.57
CA ASP A 15 -14.20 -12.89 4.87
C ASP A 15 -14.38 -13.10 6.38
N ARG A 16 -13.37 -13.66 7.07
CA ARG A 16 -13.38 -13.86 8.53
C ARG A 16 -13.57 -12.56 9.32
N LYS A 17 -13.15 -11.43 8.77
CA LYS A 17 -13.28 -10.11 9.38
C LYS A 17 -14.56 -9.39 8.97
N GLY A 18 -15.38 -9.99 8.09
CA GLY A 18 -16.57 -9.36 7.53
C GLY A 18 -16.24 -8.17 6.63
N TRP A 19 -15.06 -8.15 6.01
CA TRP A 19 -14.61 -7.04 5.16
C TRP A 19 -14.85 -7.38 3.70
N LEU A 20 -15.69 -6.58 3.02
CA LEU A 20 -15.87 -6.67 1.56
C LEU A 20 -14.56 -6.43 0.80
N THR A 21 -13.77 -5.43 1.22
CA THR A 21 -12.41 -5.17 0.71
C THR A 21 -11.58 -4.48 1.80
N GLY A 22 -10.54 -5.14 2.32
CA GLY A 22 -9.65 -4.54 3.31
C GLY A 22 -8.78 -3.42 2.71
N TYR A 23 -7.99 -3.76 1.70
CA TYR A 23 -7.09 -2.85 1.00
C TYR A 23 -7.55 -2.62 -0.45
N ASN A 24 -7.11 -1.55 -1.09
CA ASN A 24 -7.29 -1.35 -2.53
C ASN A 24 -6.45 -2.35 -3.32
N CYS A 25 -5.20 -2.58 -2.91
CA CYS A 25 -4.42 -3.68 -3.47
C CYS A 25 -3.45 -4.29 -2.46
N VAL A 26 -2.99 -5.50 -2.78
CA VAL A 26 -1.95 -6.21 -2.04
C VAL A 26 -0.83 -6.59 -3.00
N VAL A 27 0.41 -6.29 -2.63
CA VAL A 27 1.62 -6.66 -3.37
C VAL A 27 2.25 -7.92 -2.77
N PHE A 28 2.30 -8.98 -3.56
CA PHE A 28 2.81 -10.29 -3.16
C PHE A 28 4.34 -10.32 -3.16
N LYS A 29 4.92 -11.30 -2.47
CA LYS A 29 6.37 -11.52 -2.34
C LYS A 29 7.11 -11.54 -3.69
N ASP A 30 6.45 -12.04 -4.73
CA ASP A 30 6.95 -12.12 -6.11
C ASP A 30 6.86 -10.79 -6.88
N GLY A 31 6.30 -9.74 -6.27
CA GLY A 31 6.02 -8.44 -6.88
C GLY A 31 4.65 -8.36 -7.58
N SER A 32 3.90 -9.44 -7.64
CA SER A 32 2.59 -9.39 -8.29
C SER A 32 1.60 -8.54 -7.49
N ILE A 33 0.88 -7.66 -8.20
CA ILE A 33 -0.13 -6.79 -7.60
C ILE A 33 -1.48 -7.48 -7.73
N ARG A 34 -2.21 -7.60 -6.62
CA ARG A 34 -3.60 -8.07 -6.59
C ARG A 34 -4.48 -6.89 -6.24
N ALA A 35 -5.21 -6.37 -7.24
CA ALA A 35 -6.27 -5.39 -7.01
C ALA A 35 -7.44 -6.09 -6.31
N LEU A 36 -7.88 -5.53 -5.19
CA LEU A 36 -8.94 -6.07 -4.34
C LEU A 36 -10.14 -5.12 -4.33
N CYS A 37 -9.86 -3.82 -4.16
CA CYS A 37 -10.81 -2.75 -4.41
C CYS A 37 -10.32 -1.98 -5.63
N ARG A 38 -11.25 -1.53 -6.48
CA ARG A 38 -10.85 -0.62 -7.54
C ARG A 38 -10.33 0.70 -6.94
N TRP A 39 -9.57 1.43 -7.74
CA TRP A 39 -8.92 2.69 -7.36
C TRP A 39 -9.93 3.82 -7.04
N ASP A 40 -11.19 3.65 -7.43
CA ASP A 40 -12.29 4.59 -7.26
C ASP A 40 -13.25 4.24 -6.10
N ARG A 41 -12.94 3.23 -5.27
CA ARG A 41 -13.77 2.80 -4.15
C ARG A 41 -13.00 2.79 -2.82
N PHE A 42 -13.70 3.11 -1.73
CA PHE A 42 -13.15 3.07 -0.38
C PHE A 42 -12.85 1.64 0.09
N GLY A 43 -11.71 1.46 0.74
CA GLY A 43 -11.36 0.22 1.42
C GLY A 43 -11.75 0.21 2.90
N ASN A 44 -11.31 -0.81 3.63
CA ASN A 44 -11.44 -0.91 5.08
C ASN A 44 -10.09 -1.23 5.73
N HIS A 45 -9.15 -0.28 5.65
CA HIS A 45 -7.75 -0.47 6.03
C HIS A 45 -7.27 0.43 7.17
N ALA A 46 -7.82 1.63 7.33
CA ALA A 46 -7.43 2.60 8.34
C ALA A 46 -8.62 3.49 8.73
N LEU A 47 -9.29 3.21 9.85
CA LEU A 47 -10.30 4.11 10.40
C LEU A 47 -9.64 5.31 11.11
N PRO A 48 -10.16 6.54 10.98
CA PRO A 48 -11.33 6.97 10.18
C PRO A 48 -10.98 7.38 8.72
N HIS A 49 -9.80 7.04 8.24
CA HIS A 49 -9.25 7.50 6.95
C HIS A 49 -9.77 6.76 5.71
N ASN A 50 -10.51 5.67 5.87
CA ASN A 50 -11.01 4.83 4.77
C ASN A 50 -11.75 5.61 3.67
N GLY A 51 -12.52 6.65 4.02
CA GLY A 51 -13.30 7.44 3.06
C GLY A 51 -12.51 8.45 2.24
N HIS A 52 -11.21 8.62 2.52
CA HIS A 52 -10.36 9.64 1.89
C HIS A 52 -8.91 9.17 1.75
N SER A 53 -8.69 7.88 1.65
CA SER A 53 -7.36 7.31 1.40
C SER A 53 -7.45 6.01 0.59
N LEU A 54 -6.31 5.61 0.04
CA LEU A 54 -6.15 4.35 -0.69
C LEU A 54 -5.16 3.46 0.07
N GLY A 55 -5.56 2.23 0.37
CA GLY A 55 -4.78 1.28 1.14
C GLY A 55 -3.99 0.34 0.23
N ILE A 56 -2.67 0.31 0.38
CA ILE A 56 -1.80 -0.72 -0.21
C ILE A 56 -1.23 -1.56 0.92
N ALA A 57 -1.35 -2.87 0.80
CA ALA A 57 -0.69 -3.80 1.72
C ALA A 57 0.41 -4.60 1.01
N LEU A 58 1.40 -5.01 1.79
CA LEU A 58 2.43 -5.94 1.36
C LEU A 58 2.16 -7.31 2.00
N GLN A 59 2.32 -8.38 1.20
CA GLN A 59 2.24 -9.75 1.71
C GLN A 59 3.46 -10.05 2.59
N GLY A 60 3.25 -10.12 3.90
CA GLY A 60 4.28 -10.46 4.87
C GLY A 60 4.00 -9.93 6.27
N ASN A 61 5.00 -10.08 7.13
CA ASN A 61 5.07 -9.45 8.44
C ASN A 61 6.50 -8.95 8.66
N PHE A 62 6.67 -7.63 8.59
CA PHE A 62 7.98 -6.96 8.64
C PHE A 62 8.25 -6.29 9.99
N GLU A 63 7.45 -6.62 11.01
CA GLU A 63 7.74 -6.22 12.39
C GLU A 63 8.66 -7.28 13.00
N THR A 64 9.91 -6.92 13.30
CA THR A 64 10.94 -7.82 13.84
C THR A 64 11.27 -7.55 15.30
N ASN A 65 10.65 -6.54 15.93
CA ASN A 65 10.84 -6.29 17.35
C ASN A 65 10.11 -7.35 18.18
N ALA A 66 10.88 -8.15 18.93
CA ALA A 66 10.35 -9.22 19.76
C ALA A 66 9.38 -8.74 20.86
N SER A 67 9.41 -7.45 21.25
CA SER A 67 8.47 -6.90 22.23
C SER A 67 7.09 -6.59 21.66
N VAL A 68 6.94 -6.54 20.33
CA VAL A 68 5.66 -6.27 19.68
C VAL A 68 4.87 -7.59 19.55
N PRO A 69 3.62 -7.66 20.02
CA PRO A 69 2.78 -8.84 19.86
C PRO A 69 2.67 -9.27 18.39
N TYR A 70 2.79 -10.57 18.14
CA TYR A 70 2.74 -11.17 16.80
C TYR A 70 3.84 -10.69 15.84
N SER A 71 4.96 -10.18 16.34
CA SER A 71 6.12 -9.86 15.50
C SER A 71 6.70 -11.11 14.83
N ASN A 72 7.38 -10.90 13.71
CA ASN A 72 8.14 -11.86 12.94
C ASN A 72 9.62 -11.89 13.37
N HIS A 73 9.95 -11.66 14.64
CA HIS A 73 11.34 -11.60 15.12
C HIS A 73 12.14 -12.89 14.87
N ASN A 74 11.47 -14.03 14.77
CA ASN A 74 12.06 -15.36 14.56
C ASN A 74 11.79 -15.95 13.17
N GLY A 75 11.23 -15.17 12.22
CA GLY A 75 10.91 -15.66 10.88
C GLY A 75 9.68 -16.57 10.79
N LYS A 76 8.90 -16.75 11.86
CA LYS A 76 7.69 -17.59 11.87
C LYS A 76 6.64 -17.22 10.81
N TYR A 77 6.63 -15.96 10.36
CA TYR A 77 5.70 -15.47 9.35
C TYR A 77 6.35 -15.33 7.96
N GLY A 78 7.50 -15.97 7.75
CA GLY A 78 8.25 -15.94 6.51
C GLY A 78 9.22 -14.75 6.46
N ILE A 79 9.35 -14.11 5.29
CA ILE A 79 10.36 -13.05 5.09
C ILE A 79 10.18 -11.90 6.09
N GLN A 80 11.30 -11.40 6.62
CA GLN A 80 11.32 -10.34 7.65
C GLN A 80 11.46 -8.94 7.05
N SER A 81 11.82 -8.82 5.78
CA SER A 81 11.87 -7.57 5.01
C SER A 81 11.08 -7.75 3.71
N PRO A 82 10.45 -6.70 3.18
CA PRO A 82 9.89 -6.71 1.83
C PRO A 82 10.97 -7.08 0.79
N THR A 83 10.59 -7.80 -0.26
CA THR A 83 11.50 -8.06 -1.39
C THR A 83 11.68 -6.81 -2.25
N ASP A 84 12.76 -6.74 -3.04
CA ASP A 84 12.95 -5.65 -4.00
C ASP A 84 11.79 -5.55 -5.00
N LYS A 85 11.23 -6.70 -5.41
CA LYS A 85 10.06 -6.77 -6.29
C LYS A 85 8.80 -6.18 -5.63
N GLN A 86 8.63 -6.39 -4.33
CA GLN A 86 7.56 -5.77 -3.55
C GLN A 86 7.74 -4.26 -3.49
N ILE A 87 8.94 -3.77 -3.17
CA ILE A 87 9.21 -2.34 -3.09
C ILE A 87 9.05 -1.66 -4.45
N ASP A 88 9.52 -2.30 -5.52
CA ASP A 88 9.35 -1.79 -6.88
C ASP A 88 7.86 -1.63 -7.24
N SER A 89 7.08 -2.69 -7.06
CA SER A 89 5.66 -2.70 -7.41
C SER A 89 4.82 -1.78 -6.53
N LEU A 90 5.11 -1.74 -5.22
CA LEU A 90 4.52 -0.78 -4.29
C LEU A 90 4.79 0.65 -4.75
N SER A 91 6.05 0.97 -5.10
CA SER A 91 6.44 2.31 -5.54
C SER A 91 5.73 2.73 -6.82
N ARG A 92 5.57 1.80 -7.77
CA ARG A 92 4.82 2.04 -9.03
C ARG A 92 3.36 2.36 -8.75
N VAL A 93 2.68 1.57 -7.92
CA VAL A 93 1.27 1.81 -7.60
C VAL A 93 1.10 3.12 -6.84
N THR A 94 1.96 3.39 -5.84
CA THR A 94 1.93 4.65 -5.10
C THR A 94 2.13 5.86 -6.01
N ALA A 95 3.11 5.84 -6.91
CA ALA A 95 3.35 6.94 -7.84
C ALA A 95 2.17 7.13 -8.81
N LEU A 96 1.58 6.04 -9.30
CA LEU A 96 0.43 6.09 -10.22
C LEU A 96 -0.76 6.75 -9.53
N TRP A 97 -1.09 6.32 -8.31
CA TRP A 97 -2.20 6.88 -7.55
C TRP A 97 -1.94 8.31 -7.11
N ALA A 98 -0.68 8.67 -6.84
CA ALA A 98 -0.31 10.04 -6.55
C ALA A 98 -0.61 10.97 -7.73
N ILE A 99 -0.26 10.56 -8.95
CA ILE A 99 -0.58 11.33 -10.17
C ILE A 99 -2.09 11.31 -10.43
N LEU A 100 -2.73 10.15 -10.35
CA LEU A 100 -4.16 9.98 -10.67
C LEU A 100 -5.07 10.85 -9.78
N HIS A 101 -4.75 10.96 -8.50
CA HIS A 101 -5.57 11.67 -7.50
C HIS A 101 -4.94 12.99 -7.03
N ASN A 102 -3.86 13.45 -7.66
CA ASN A 102 -3.10 14.63 -7.24
C ASN A 102 -2.67 14.58 -5.76
N VAL A 103 -2.26 13.40 -5.27
CA VAL A 103 -1.75 13.25 -3.90
C VAL A 103 -0.32 13.79 -3.85
N PRO A 104 -0.01 14.74 -2.95
CA PRO A 104 1.34 15.27 -2.85
C PRO A 104 2.34 14.23 -2.35
N LEU A 105 3.56 14.25 -2.88
CA LEU A 105 4.67 13.40 -2.43
C LEU A 105 5.25 13.88 -1.09
N LYS A 106 4.44 13.82 -0.04
CA LYS A 106 4.85 14.04 1.35
C LYS A 106 4.80 12.72 2.10
N PHE A 107 5.78 12.46 2.96
CA PHE A 107 5.94 11.20 3.69
C PHE A 107 5.90 11.41 5.22
N GLU A 108 5.31 12.52 5.64
CA GLU A 108 5.35 13.03 7.02
C GLU A 108 3.97 13.56 7.42
N ILE A 109 3.65 13.47 8.71
CA ILE A 109 2.45 14.11 9.27
C ILE A 109 2.78 15.57 9.55
N GLU A 110 1.95 16.49 9.03
CA GLU A 110 2.15 17.92 9.23
C GLU A 110 1.94 18.30 10.71
N ASN A 111 2.58 19.39 11.13
CA ASN A 111 2.36 19.99 12.45
C ASN A 111 0.86 20.18 12.71
N GLY A 112 0.37 19.68 13.84
CA GLY A 112 -1.06 19.66 14.17
C GLY A 112 -1.80 18.37 13.78
N GLY A 113 -1.09 17.33 13.34
CA GLY A 113 -1.68 16.00 13.12
C GLY A 113 -2.38 15.85 11.77
N LYS A 114 -2.22 16.81 10.87
CA LYS A 114 -2.85 16.75 9.54
C LYS A 114 -2.11 15.76 8.66
N VAL A 115 -2.83 14.74 8.21
CA VAL A 115 -2.35 13.66 7.36
C VAL A 115 -2.42 14.13 5.91
N VAL A 116 -1.27 14.29 5.26
CA VAL A 116 -1.17 14.71 3.85
C VAL A 116 -0.15 13.84 3.15
N GLY A 117 -0.52 13.27 2.00
CA GLY A 117 0.40 12.50 1.17
C GLY A 117 0.39 11.00 1.45
N ILE A 118 1.56 10.40 1.57
CA ILE A 118 1.83 8.96 1.63
C ILE A 118 2.32 8.62 3.03
N ILE A 119 1.48 7.96 3.83
CA ILE A 119 1.71 7.82 5.28
C ILE A 119 1.64 6.34 5.68
N PRO A 120 2.57 5.84 6.54
CA PRO A 120 2.48 4.49 7.07
C PRO A 120 1.33 4.34 8.07
N HIS A 121 0.77 3.14 8.16
CA HIS A 121 -0.43 2.89 8.97
C HIS A 121 -0.19 3.17 10.47
N ASN A 122 0.99 2.89 11.00
CA ASN A 122 1.38 3.15 12.39
C ASN A 122 1.40 4.64 12.77
N ALA A 123 1.45 5.54 11.78
CA ALA A 123 1.44 6.98 12.04
C ALA A 123 0.02 7.52 12.22
N ILE A 124 -1.00 6.78 11.78
CA ILE A 124 -2.43 7.19 11.86
C ILE A 124 -3.30 6.23 12.68
N ALA A 125 -2.75 5.08 13.09
CA ALA A 125 -3.45 4.10 13.90
C ALA A 125 -2.49 3.46 14.91
N ASN A 126 -3.02 3.04 16.07
CA ASN A 126 -2.27 2.29 17.08
C ASN A 126 -1.99 0.85 16.60
N LYS A 127 -1.05 0.71 15.66
CA LYS A 127 -0.65 -0.53 14.98
C LYS A 127 0.85 -0.49 14.70
N ALA A 128 1.49 -1.65 14.59
CA ALA A 128 2.90 -1.75 14.19
C ALA A 128 3.14 -1.66 12.66
N CYS A 129 2.08 -1.82 11.86
CA CYS A 129 2.14 -1.83 10.39
C CYS A 129 2.70 -0.50 9.84
N PRO A 130 3.64 -0.49 8.87
CA PRO A 130 4.08 -1.59 8.02
C PRO A 130 5.18 -2.50 8.59
N GLY A 131 5.56 -2.30 9.86
CA GLY A 131 6.64 -3.02 10.54
C GLY A 131 7.93 -2.21 10.57
N ASN A 132 8.69 -2.36 11.67
CA ASN A 132 9.96 -1.67 11.88
C ASN A 132 11.04 -1.95 10.81
N ASN A 133 10.92 -3.04 10.04
CA ASN A 133 11.86 -3.44 9.00
C ASN A 133 11.43 -3.04 7.58
N PHE A 134 10.43 -2.16 7.46
CA PHE A 134 10.02 -1.59 6.18
C PHE A 134 11.06 -0.56 5.67
N PRO A 135 11.51 -0.66 4.41
CA PRO A 135 12.61 0.16 3.89
C PRO A 135 12.13 1.53 3.38
N TYR A 136 11.77 2.43 4.31
CA TYR A 136 11.19 3.75 4.01
C TYR A 136 11.99 4.56 2.98
N GLN A 137 13.32 4.62 3.12
CA GLN A 137 14.16 5.43 2.24
C GLN A 137 14.17 4.90 0.80
N ALA A 138 14.31 3.58 0.63
CA ALA A 138 14.32 2.96 -0.70
C ALA A 138 12.96 3.11 -1.39
N PHE A 139 11.87 2.97 -0.63
CA PHE A 139 10.51 3.20 -1.11
C PHE A 139 10.30 4.66 -1.56
N LYS A 140 10.64 5.64 -0.72
CA LYS A 140 10.51 7.07 -1.03
C LYS A 140 11.23 7.43 -2.33
N LEU A 141 12.50 7.04 -2.45
CA LEU A 141 13.31 7.32 -3.64
C LEU A 141 12.69 6.73 -4.91
N LYS A 142 12.20 5.48 -4.86
CA LYS A 142 11.56 4.85 -6.02
C LYS A 142 10.23 5.50 -6.40
N VAL A 143 9.41 5.91 -5.43
CA VAL A 143 8.17 6.65 -5.71
C VAL A 143 8.47 7.97 -6.42
N GLU A 144 9.44 8.74 -5.91
CA GLU A 144 9.87 10.00 -6.52
C GLU A 144 10.41 9.79 -7.95
N GLN A 145 11.17 8.72 -8.17
CA GLN A 145 11.66 8.33 -9.50
C GLN A 145 10.53 8.03 -10.48
N TYR A 146 9.59 7.15 -10.13
CA TYR A 146 8.45 6.83 -11.00
C TYR A 146 7.57 8.06 -11.25
N HIS A 147 7.29 8.84 -10.21
CA HIS A 147 6.49 10.04 -10.34
C HIS A 147 7.13 11.06 -11.28
N LYS A 148 8.45 11.28 -11.16
CA LYS A 148 9.20 12.17 -12.07
C LYS A 148 9.19 11.64 -13.50
N LEU A 149 9.46 10.35 -13.68
CA LEU A 149 9.52 9.70 -14.98
C LEU A 149 8.18 9.85 -15.72
N TRP A 150 7.08 9.49 -15.07
CA TRP A 150 5.75 9.49 -15.67
C TRP A 150 5.17 10.89 -15.92
N ASN A 151 5.48 11.88 -15.09
CA ASN A 151 5.09 13.27 -15.40
C ASN A 151 5.84 13.84 -16.61
N GLY A 152 7.01 13.28 -16.96
CA GLY A 152 7.77 13.66 -18.15
C GLY A 152 7.44 12.82 -19.40
N ASP A 153 6.53 11.86 -19.30
CA ASP A 153 6.23 10.90 -20.36
C ASP A 153 4.84 11.18 -20.97
N GLU A 154 4.81 11.64 -22.22
CA GLU A 154 3.56 11.95 -22.93
C GLU A 154 2.70 10.71 -23.18
N GLY A 155 3.32 9.56 -23.47
CA GLY A 155 2.59 8.31 -23.69
C GLY A 155 1.91 7.82 -22.39
N PHE A 156 2.57 8.02 -21.25
CA PHE A 156 1.95 7.76 -19.95
C PHE A 156 0.76 8.70 -19.70
N LYS A 157 0.89 10.00 -19.99
CA LYS A 157 -0.19 10.97 -19.79
C LYS A 157 -1.41 10.61 -20.63
N GLU A 158 -1.22 10.28 -21.91
CA GLU A 158 -2.30 9.82 -22.79
C GLU A 158 -2.97 8.55 -22.24
N ALA A 159 -2.18 7.55 -21.83
CA ALA A 159 -2.71 6.32 -21.24
C ALA A 159 -3.47 6.58 -19.92
N LEU A 160 -3.02 7.54 -19.10
CA LEU A 160 -3.68 7.93 -17.86
C LEU A 160 -5.04 8.58 -18.12
N GLU A 161 -5.15 9.45 -19.13
CA GLU A 161 -6.43 10.04 -19.51
C GLU A 161 -7.42 8.98 -19.99
N VAL A 162 -6.97 8.00 -20.78
CA VAL A 162 -7.80 6.84 -21.15
C VAL A 162 -8.22 6.05 -19.90
N PHE A 163 -7.29 5.79 -18.98
CA PHE A 163 -7.58 5.04 -17.75
C PHE A 163 -8.63 5.72 -16.87
N LYS A 164 -8.59 7.05 -16.75
CA LYS A 164 -9.59 7.85 -16.02
C LYS A 164 -11.00 7.71 -16.59
N THR A 165 -11.13 7.42 -17.89
CA THR A 165 -12.45 7.23 -18.53
C THR A 165 -13.05 5.83 -18.34
N MET A 166 -12.30 4.89 -17.75
CA MET A 166 -12.83 3.55 -17.53
C MET A 166 -14.04 3.58 -16.59
N PRO A 167 -15.10 2.79 -16.85
CA PRO A 167 -16.36 2.88 -16.11
C PRO A 167 -16.15 2.82 -14.61
N TYR A 168 -16.60 3.84 -13.88
CA TYR A 168 -16.53 3.90 -12.42
C TYR A 168 -17.45 2.85 -11.79
N VAL A 169 -17.01 2.21 -10.70
CA VAL A 169 -17.94 1.48 -9.84
C VAL A 169 -18.48 2.47 -8.82
N MET A 170 -19.63 3.05 -9.16
CA MET A 170 -20.39 3.91 -8.25
C MET A 170 -20.76 3.12 -6.98
N PRO A 171 -20.75 3.77 -5.80
CA PRO A 171 -21.14 3.14 -4.54
C PRO A 171 -22.56 2.59 -4.55
#